data_AF-A0A2K3MGL9-F1
#
_entry.id   AF-A0A2K3MGL9-F1
#
_cell.length_a   1.000
_cell.length_b   1.000
_cell.length_c   1.000
_cell.angle_alpha   90.00
_cell.angle_beta   90.00
_cell.angle_gamma   90.00
#
_symmetry.space_group_name_H-M   'P 1'
#
loop_
_entity.id
_entity.type
_entity.pdbx_description
1 polymer ?
#
loop_
_entity_poly.entity_id
_entity_poly.type
_entity_poly.pdbx_seq_one_letter_code
_entity_poly.pdbx_strand_id
1 'polypeptide(L)'
;RYGDHIMGIQGHPEYSKDILFNIIDRLIHQKFITENLAMKAKEKAGMKEPDKEAWKRVCITFLKGRYSERNGIEKMNIGGIF
;
A
#
# COMPACT_ATOMS: atom_id res chain seq x y z
N ARG A 1 -19.64 14.90 17.78
CA ARG A 1 -18.43 14.08 18.00
C ARG A 1 -18.09 13.47 16.63
N TYR A 2 -17.10 14.01 15.91
CA TYR A 2 -16.80 13.63 14.51
C TYR A 2 -15.48 12.85 14.36
N GLY A 3 -14.81 12.54 15.47
CA GLY A 3 -13.46 11.94 15.48
C GLY A 3 -13.43 10.41 15.40
N ASP A 4 -14.56 9.72 15.53
CA ASP A 4 -14.59 8.27 15.75
C ASP A 4 -14.66 7.45 14.43
N HIS A 5 -14.76 8.12 13.27
CA HIS A 5 -14.86 7.50 11.94
C HIS A 5 -13.92 8.16 10.93
N ILE A 6 -12.62 8.25 11.26
CA ILE A 6 -11.59 8.76 10.36
C ILE A 6 -10.60 7.63 10.05
N MET A 7 -10.36 7.39 8.76
CA MET A 7 -9.31 6.47 8.30
C MET A 7 -8.25 7.26 7.55
N GLY A 8 -7.02 7.21 8.07
CA GLY A 8 -5.83 7.64 7.34
C GLY A 8 -5.11 6.42 6.76
N ILE A 9 -4.64 6.52 5.53
CA ILE A 9 -3.78 5.50 4.91
C ILE A 9 -2.42 6.14 4.70
N GLN A 10 -1.37 5.48 5.21
CA GLN A 10 0.00 5.84 4.91
C GLN A 10 0.47 5.03 3.70
N GLY A 11 0.69 5.72 2.58
CA GLY A 11 1.09 5.13 1.32
C GLY A 11 0.30 5.72 0.16
N HIS A 12 0.61 5.27 -1.05
CA HIS A 12 -0.03 5.72 -2.26
C HIS A 12 -0.82 4.57 -2.90
N PRO A 13 -2.07 4.32 -2.47
CA PRO A 13 -2.93 3.30 -3.09
C PRO A 13 -3.17 3.56 -4.59
N GLU A 14 -2.89 4.77 -5.08
CA GLU A 14 -2.91 5.17 -6.48
C GLU A 14 -1.65 4.78 -7.27
N TYR A 15 -0.56 4.35 -6.62
CA TYR A 15 0.68 4.03 -7.32
C TYR A 15 0.52 2.80 -8.21
N SER A 16 0.61 3.04 -9.52
CA SER A 16 0.83 2.01 -10.52
C SER A 16 2.32 1.66 -10.61
N LYS A 17 2.62 0.54 -11.29
CA LYS A 17 4.00 0.17 -11.63
C LYS A 17 4.72 1.30 -12.38
N ASP A 18 4.02 2.01 -13.26
CA ASP A 18 4.59 3.11 -14.04
C ASP A 18 5.05 4.27 -13.14
N ILE A 19 4.25 4.62 -12.13
CA ILE A 19 4.62 5.66 -11.16
C ILE A 19 5.85 5.21 -10.37
N LEU A 20 5.88 3.95 -9.92
CA LEU A 20 7.01 3.41 -9.16
C LEU A 20 8.29 3.36 -10.01
N PHE A 21 8.20 2.97 -11.28
CA PHE A 21 9.33 2.99 -12.20
C PHE A 21 9.83 4.42 -12.46
N ASN A 22 8.94 5.37 -12.67
CA ASN A 22 9.31 6.77 -12.83
C ASN A 22 10.02 7.34 -11.59
N ILE A 23 9.58 6.96 -10.38
CA ILE A 23 10.26 7.34 -9.13
C ILE A 23 11.68 6.74 -9.09
N ILE A 24 11.82 5.45 -9.38
CA ILE A 24 13.12 4.78 -9.40
C ILE A 24 14.05 5.44 -10.43
N ASP A 25 13.55 5.76 -11.62
CA ASP A 25 14.31 6.41 -12.69
C ASP A 25 14.77 7.82 -12.31
N ARG A 26 13.94 8.57 -11.58
CA ARG A 26 14.36 9.88 -11.07
C ARG A 26 15.44 9.76 -10.00
N LEU A 27 15.33 8.78 -9.10
CA LEU A 27 16.29 8.57 -8.02
C LEU A 27 17.67 8.16 -8.56
N ILE A 28 17.73 7.28 -9.57
CA ILE A 28 18.99 6.90 -10.20
C ILE A 28 19.60 8.04 -11.02
N HIS A 29 18.77 8.79 -11.76
CA HIS A 29 19.25 9.94 -12.53
C HIS A 29 19.89 11.01 -11.64
N GLN A 30 19.32 11.23 -10.46
CA GLN A 30 19.84 12.15 -9.45
C GLN A 30 20.99 11.56 -8.60
N LYS A 31 21.44 10.33 -8.90
CA LYS A 31 22.50 9.61 -8.18
C LYS A 31 22.22 9.39 -6.69
N PHE A 32 20.94 9.38 -6.29
CA PHE A 32 20.52 9.05 -4.92
C PHE A 32 20.56 7.55 -4.63
N ILE A 33 20.48 6.72 -5.68
CA ILE A 33 20.59 5.26 -5.59
C ILE A 33 21.55 4.72 -6.64
N THR A 34 22.07 3.51 -6.41
CA THR A 34 22.93 2.82 -7.36
C THR A 34 22.13 2.10 -8.45
N GLU A 35 22.75 1.87 -9.60
CA GLU A 35 22.17 1.08 -10.71
C GLU A 35 21.67 -0.30 -10.26
N ASN A 36 22.48 -1.00 -9.45
CA ASN A 36 22.12 -2.31 -8.92
C ASN A 36 20.87 -2.25 -8.03
N LEU A 37 20.75 -1.21 -7.19
CA LEU A 37 19.57 -1.03 -6.35
C LEU A 37 18.33 -0.69 -7.19
N ALA A 38 18.47 0.18 -8.19
CA ALA A 38 17.38 0.53 -9.10
C ALA A 38 16.88 -0.69 -9.89
N MET A 39 17.78 -1.53 -10.41
CA MET A 39 17.43 -2.74 -11.15
C MET A 39 16.65 -3.73 -10.28
N LYS A 40 17.15 -4.02 -9.07
CA LYS A 40 16.45 -4.89 -8.11
C LYS A 40 15.10 -4.33 -7.68
N ALA A 41 15.00 -3.00 -7.52
CA ALA A 41 13.74 -2.35 -7.19
C ALA A 41 12.71 -2.48 -8.32
N LYS A 42 13.14 -2.28 -9.58
CA LYS A 42 12.27 -2.46 -10.76
C LYS A 42 11.83 -3.91 -10.92
N GLU A 43 12.73 -4.87 -10.74
CA GLU A 43 12.40 -6.30 -10.80
C GLU A 43 11.34 -6.67 -9.77
N LYS A 44 11.55 -6.29 -8.49
CA LYS A 44 10.57 -6.52 -7.42
C LYS A 44 9.24 -5.84 -7.68
N ALA A 45 9.26 -4.61 -8.18
CA ALA A 45 8.06 -3.87 -8.55
C ALA A 45 7.32 -4.50 -9.74
N GLY A 46 8.05 -5.06 -10.71
CA GLY A 46 7.49 -5.79 -11.85
C GLY A 46 6.82 -7.10 -11.46
N MET A 47 7.33 -7.80 -10.44
CA MET A 47 6.80 -9.08 -9.95
C MET A 47 5.47 -8.95 -9.19
N LYS A 48 5.12 -7.76 -8.68
CA LYS A 48 3.95 -7.58 -7.82
C LYS A 48 2.97 -6.59 -8.43
N GLU A 49 1.74 -7.04 -8.69
CA GLU A 49 0.65 -6.13 -9.04
C GLU A 49 0.15 -5.38 -7.80
N PRO A 50 -0.23 -4.10 -7.93
CA PRO A 50 -0.95 -3.40 -6.87
C PRO A 50 -2.24 -4.17 -6.55
N ASP A 51 -2.41 -4.61 -5.29
CA ASP A 51 -3.61 -5.33 -4.86
C ASP A 51 -4.77 -4.36 -4.65
N LYS A 52 -5.38 -3.96 -5.77
CA LYS A 52 -6.53 -3.04 -5.81
C LYS A 52 -7.74 -3.64 -5.09
N GLU A 53 -7.88 -4.96 -5.07
CA GLU A 53 -8.99 -5.64 -4.41
C GLU A 53 -8.85 -5.61 -2.89
N ALA A 54 -7.63 -5.73 -2.35
CA ALA A 54 -7.38 -5.49 -0.93
C ALA A 54 -7.73 -4.05 -0.54
N TRP A 55 -7.28 -3.06 -1.29
CA TRP A 55 -7.62 -1.65 -1.03
C TRP A 55 -9.12 -1.39 -1.08
N LYS A 56 -9.80 -1.94 -2.11
CA LYS A 56 -11.25 -1.84 -2.25
C LYS A 56 -11.97 -2.47 -1.06
N ARG A 57 -11.55 -3.64 -0.60
CA ARG A 57 -12.11 -4.29 0.61
C ARG A 57 -11.93 -3.41 1.85
N VAL A 58 -10.74 -2.85 2.05
CA VAL A 58 -10.45 -1.95 3.19
C VAL A 58 -11.37 -0.72 3.16
N CYS A 59 -11.47 -0.02 2.03
CA CYS A 59 -12.33 1.15 1.90
C CYS A 59 -13.81 0.81 2.09
N ILE A 60 -14.29 -0.30 1.50
CA ILE A 60 -15.70 -0.71 1.63
C ILE A 60 -16.03 -1.10 3.07
N THR A 61 -15.16 -1.83 3.76
CA THR A 61 -15.36 -2.23 5.15
C THR A 61 -15.46 -1.01 6.06
N PHE A 62 -14.57 -0.03 5.86
CA PHE A 62 -14.60 1.22 6.60
C PHE A 62 -15.88 2.02 6.32
N LEU A 63 -16.23 2.24 5.04
CA LEU A 63 -17.42 3.02 4.66
C LEU A 63 -18.74 2.38 5.08
N LYS A 64 -18.82 1.05 5.09
CA LYS A 64 -20.02 0.32 5.54
C LYS A 64 -20.15 0.28 7.07
N GLY A 65 -19.18 0.81 7.82
CA GLY A 65 -19.24 0.85 9.28
C GLY A 65 -19.28 -0.54 9.94
N ARG A 66 -18.88 -1.61 9.22
CA ARG A 66 -18.91 -2.99 9.73
C ARG A 66 -17.73 -3.30 10.67
N TYR A 67 -17.37 -2.34 11.51
CA TYR A 67 -16.92 -2.64 12.86
C TYR A 67 -18.19 -2.99 13.67
N SER A 68 -18.86 -4.08 13.29
CA SER A 68 -19.89 -4.64 14.17
C SER A 68 -19.19 -5.01 15.47
N GLU A 69 -19.78 -4.48 16.53
CA GLU A 69 -19.42 -4.66 17.92
C GLU A 69 -18.85 -6.05 18.21
N ARG A 70 -17.70 -6.05 18.90
CA ARG A 70 -17.25 -7.06 19.86
C ARG A 70 -18.03 -8.38 19.79
N ASN A 71 -17.52 -9.35 19.03
CA ASN A 71 -17.41 -10.75 19.40
C ASN A 71 -16.76 -11.51 18.25
N GLY A 72 -15.45 -11.69 18.33
CA GLY A 72 -14.68 -12.42 17.34
C GLY A 72 -13.36 -11.73 17.00
N ILE A 73 -12.46 -11.66 17.97
CA ILE A 73 -11.03 -11.49 17.68
C ILE A 73 -10.58 -12.81 17.01
N GLU A 74 -10.96 -13.03 15.76
CA GLU A 74 -10.18 -13.91 14.90
C GLU A 74 -9.10 -13.05 14.26
N LYS A 75 -7.94 -13.16 14.91
CA LYS A 75 -6.61 -12.73 14.50
C LYS A 75 -6.47 -12.60 12.98
N MET A 76 -6.79 -11.43 12.42
CA MET A 76 -6.09 -10.98 11.23
C MET A 76 -4.68 -10.64 11.68
N ASN A 77 -3.80 -11.65 11.59
CA ASN A 77 -2.37 -11.49 11.74
C ASN A 77 -1.88 -10.57 10.62
N ILE A 78 -1.92 -9.26 10.87
CA ILE A 78 -1.30 -8.21 10.06
C ILE A 78 0.22 -8.16 10.27
N GLY A 79 0.81 -9.17 10.91
CA GLY A 79 2.24 -9.36 10.97
C GLY A 79 2.79 -9.68 9.58
N GLY A 80 3.27 -8.64 8.89
CA GLY A 80 4.12 -8.80 7.71
C GLY A 80 3.75 -7.99 6.47
N ILE A 81 2.97 -6.91 6.57
CA ILE A 81 2.84 -5.94 5.47
C ILE A 81 3.31 -4.56 5.93
N PHE A 82 4.56 -4.49 6.36
CA PHE A 82 5.42 -3.31 6.27
C PHE A 82 6.85 -3.79 6.01
#